data_AF-A0A7L4LCD6-F1
#
_entry.id   AF-A0A7L4LCD6-F1
#
_cell.length_a   1.000
_cell.length_b   1.000
_cell.length_c   1.000
_cell.angle_alpha   90.00
_cell.angle_beta   90.00
_cell.angle_gamma   90.00
#
_symmetry.space_group_name_H-M   'P 1'
#
loop_
_entity.id
_entity.type
_entity.pdbx_description
1 polymer ?
#
loop_
_entity_poly.entity_id
_entity_poly.type
_entity_poly.pdbx_seq_one_letter_code
_entity_poly.pdbx_strand_id
1 'polypeptide(L)'
;AVPPRHMDSVLDILDALESPARGGSPGTAAALGRGLGVCSTPGCRAVLGEPPETPERPPALTAGQWQLLTELLRHDPATPERGAVLAPDGSTVALGPLLAGIEAGLRSGGFGPPLPTLDPPADPLWAVTIAEALGTSFLLAPGGDDNATALGPGGCWDDVENPQNYTSAGPPSPVPDPVAIGAMDGVILGARLARGPLPVAELLRGYYGTGNGSEEGRPPSSYRRRDFGALAGQGRLEKEVAAVLGVLRTLSPTAELLRDVGTREVADVARRAAREFSERYVECPHIVPRCLWGARPYRGTPAPLRPPLGSVFLHHTLRPERPCRSFGACARDMRDMQRFHQDTRGWDDIGY
;
A
#
# COMPACT_ATOMS: atom_id res chain seq x y z
N ALA A 1 5.69 25.42 4.41
CA ALA A 1 6.16 24.49 3.38
C ALA A 1 5.32 23.23 3.44
N VAL A 2 5.20 22.49 2.32
CA VAL A 2 4.57 21.17 2.31
C VAL A 2 5.53 20.18 2.98
N PRO A 3 5.09 19.38 3.97
CA PRO A 3 5.94 18.36 4.57
C PRO A 3 6.34 17.28 3.56
N PRO A 4 7.44 16.53 3.78
CA PRO A 4 7.78 15.38 2.95
C PRO A 4 6.70 14.31 2.96
N ARG A 5 6.61 13.52 1.89
CA ARG A 5 5.73 12.35 1.75
C ARG A 5 6.25 11.14 2.52
N HIS A 6 6.57 11.34 3.79
CA HIS A 6 6.91 10.28 4.73
C HIS A 6 5.67 9.88 5.54
N MET A 7 5.63 8.61 5.97
CA MET A 7 4.61 8.16 6.91
C MET A 7 4.64 8.96 8.22
N ASP A 8 5.81 9.43 8.67
CA ASP A 8 5.92 10.28 9.86
C ASP A 8 5.17 11.61 9.70
N SER A 9 5.21 12.23 8.52
CA SER A 9 4.40 13.42 8.22
C SER A 9 2.90 13.13 8.28
N VAL A 10 2.48 11.92 7.86
CA VAL A 10 1.09 11.49 7.97
C VAL A 10 0.71 11.28 9.43
N LEU A 11 1.58 10.65 10.24
CA LEU A 11 1.37 10.48 11.68
C LEU A 11 1.17 11.83 12.38
N ASP A 12 2.01 12.82 12.08
CA ASP A 12 1.88 14.18 12.64
C ASP A 12 0.54 14.84 12.28
N ILE A 13 0.05 14.60 11.05
CA ILE A 13 -1.27 15.08 10.60
C ILE A 13 -2.39 14.36 11.37
N LEU A 14 -2.30 13.04 11.50
CA LEU A 14 -3.31 12.23 12.18
C LEU A 14 -3.38 12.56 13.68
N ASP A 15 -2.24 12.73 14.35
CA ASP A 15 -2.18 13.18 15.73
C ASP A 15 -2.88 14.53 15.92
N ALA A 16 -2.65 15.47 15.00
CA ALA A 16 -3.29 16.78 15.05
C ALA A 16 -4.82 16.67 14.88
N LEU A 17 -5.29 15.76 14.01
CA LEU A 17 -6.72 15.53 13.75
C LEU A 17 -7.44 14.75 14.84
N GLU A 18 -6.75 13.86 15.56
CA GLU A 18 -7.34 13.03 16.61
C GLU A 18 -7.17 13.62 18.01
N SER A 19 -6.33 14.66 18.18
CA SER A 19 -6.09 15.30 19.46
C SER A 19 -7.38 15.92 20.03
N PRO A 20 -7.89 15.45 21.19
CA PRO A 20 -9.08 16.03 21.81
C PRO A 20 -8.89 17.51 22.18
N ALA A 21 -7.65 17.89 22.53
CA ALA A 21 -7.27 19.28 22.81
C ALA A 21 -7.41 20.21 21.59
N ARG A 22 -7.49 19.65 20.38
CA ARG A 22 -7.72 20.37 19.12
C ARG A 22 -9.11 20.13 18.53
N GLY A 23 -10.03 19.57 19.33
CA GLY A 23 -11.40 19.24 18.91
C GLY A 23 -11.50 17.98 18.05
N GLY A 24 -10.45 17.15 18.03
CA GLY A 24 -10.39 15.90 17.28
C GLY A 24 -11.09 14.72 17.97
N SER A 25 -11.38 13.68 17.20
CA SER A 25 -11.91 12.41 17.69
C SER A 25 -11.39 11.23 16.87
N PRO A 26 -11.39 10.00 17.41
CA PRO A 26 -11.10 8.81 16.63
C PRO A 26 -12.03 8.71 15.41
N GLY A 27 -11.44 8.49 14.23
CA GLY A 27 -12.19 8.40 12.97
C GLY A 27 -12.37 9.73 12.23
N THR A 28 -12.00 10.88 12.80
CA THR A 28 -11.97 12.18 12.10
C THR A 28 -11.12 12.10 10.82
N ALA A 29 -9.96 11.43 10.88
CA ALA A 29 -9.09 11.26 9.73
C ALA A 29 -9.71 10.40 8.62
N ALA A 30 -10.41 9.32 8.99
CA ALA A 30 -11.10 8.47 8.03
C ALA A 30 -12.23 9.25 7.32
N ALA A 31 -13.08 9.93 8.09
CA ALA A 31 -14.15 10.78 7.54
C ALA A 31 -13.63 11.90 6.63
N LEU A 32 -12.51 12.54 7.04
CA LEU A 32 -11.85 13.56 6.23
C LEU A 32 -11.31 12.96 4.92
N GLY A 33 -10.71 11.77 4.99
CA GLY A 33 -10.24 11.06 3.80
C GLY A 33 -11.37 10.72 2.84
N ARG A 34 -12.54 10.29 3.34
CA ARG A 34 -13.74 10.05 2.53
C ARG A 34 -14.15 11.30 1.75
N GLY A 35 -14.21 12.46 2.41
CA GLY A 35 -14.52 13.73 1.76
C GLY A 35 -13.45 14.22 0.77
N LEU A 36 -12.21 13.73 0.89
CA LEU A 36 -11.12 13.99 -0.04
C LEU A 36 -11.06 13.00 -1.21
N GLY A 37 -11.97 12.02 -1.29
CA GLY A 37 -12.11 11.11 -2.43
C GLY A 37 -11.61 9.68 -2.19
N VAL A 38 -11.24 9.35 -0.95
CA VAL A 38 -10.86 7.97 -0.58
C VAL A 38 -12.06 7.04 -0.75
N CYS A 39 -11.81 5.91 -1.43
CA CYS A 39 -12.77 4.81 -1.53
C CYS A 39 -14.07 5.22 -2.24
N SER A 40 -13.92 5.86 -3.40
CA SER A 40 -15.03 6.41 -4.20
C SER A 40 -15.60 5.44 -5.25
N THR A 41 -15.16 4.18 -5.25
CA THR A 41 -15.64 3.12 -6.14
C THR A 41 -17.05 2.66 -5.77
N PRO A 42 -17.83 2.07 -6.70
CA PRO A 42 -19.20 1.61 -6.42
C PRO A 42 -19.29 0.61 -5.27
N GLY A 43 -18.40 -0.40 -5.21
CA GLY A 43 -18.37 -1.37 -4.12
C GLY A 43 -18.05 -0.70 -2.79
N CYS A 44 -17.11 0.23 -2.79
CA CYS A 44 -16.82 0.98 -1.59
C CYS A 44 -17.97 1.87 -1.13
N ARG A 45 -18.70 2.52 -2.04
CA ARG A 45 -19.88 3.30 -1.65
C ARG A 45 -21.00 2.43 -1.10
N ALA A 46 -21.15 1.21 -1.62
CA ALA A 46 -22.09 0.24 -1.06
C ALA A 46 -21.74 -0.18 0.37
N VAL A 47 -20.47 -0.09 0.78
CA VAL A 47 -20.02 -0.44 2.14
C VAL A 47 -19.91 0.78 3.06
N LEU A 48 -19.18 1.81 2.63
CA LEU A 48 -18.85 3.00 3.40
C LEU A 48 -19.82 4.17 3.20
N GLY A 49 -20.84 4.02 2.35
CA GLY A 49 -21.81 5.07 2.02
C GLY A 49 -21.31 6.03 0.95
N GLU A 50 -22.05 7.11 0.69
CA GLU A 50 -21.53 8.20 -0.16
C GLU A 50 -20.47 9.01 0.60
N PRO A 51 -19.40 9.47 -0.08
CA PRO A 51 -18.44 10.37 0.55
C PRO A 51 -19.14 11.67 0.98
N PRO A 52 -18.77 12.25 2.14
CA PRO A 52 -19.29 13.55 2.54
C PRO A 52 -18.81 14.65 1.57
N GLU A 53 -19.40 15.84 1.67
CA GLU A 53 -18.95 17.00 0.91
C GLU A 53 -17.46 17.28 1.11
N THR A 54 -16.82 17.91 0.12
CA THR A 54 -15.39 18.21 0.17
C THR A 54 -15.08 19.07 1.40
N PRO A 55 -14.26 18.57 2.33
CA PRO A 55 -14.07 19.22 3.61
C PRO A 55 -13.22 20.49 3.46
N GLU A 56 -13.55 21.51 4.26
CA GLU A 56 -12.65 22.64 4.48
C GLU A 56 -11.43 22.22 5.32
N ARG A 57 -10.35 23.01 5.26
CA ARG A 57 -9.14 22.74 6.05
C ARG A 57 -9.48 22.76 7.55
N PRO A 58 -9.23 21.65 8.29
CA PRO A 58 -9.40 21.65 9.74
C PRO A 58 -8.48 22.67 10.41
N PRO A 59 -8.96 23.44 11.42
CA PRO A 59 -8.14 24.41 12.14
C PRO A 59 -6.89 23.82 12.80
N ALA A 60 -6.93 22.53 13.13
CA ALA A 60 -5.82 21.78 13.71
C ALA A 60 -4.63 21.60 12.75
N LEU A 61 -4.83 21.79 11.43
CA LEU A 61 -3.82 21.57 10.40
C LEU A 61 -3.24 22.88 9.85
N THR A 62 -1.92 22.89 9.70
CA THR A 62 -1.25 23.95 8.95
C THR A 62 -1.62 23.89 7.45
N ALA A 63 -1.38 24.98 6.71
CA ALA A 63 -1.65 25.02 5.28
C ALA A 63 -0.85 23.94 4.51
N GLY A 64 0.41 23.71 4.91
CA GLY A 64 1.26 22.68 4.30
C GLY A 64 0.79 21.26 4.58
N GLN A 65 0.37 20.97 5.82
CA GLN A 65 -0.21 19.67 6.20
C GLN A 65 -1.51 19.38 5.45
N TRP A 66 -2.37 20.38 5.33
CA TRP A 66 -3.60 20.26 4.57
C TRP A 66 -3.36 20.00 3.09
N GLN A 67 -2.40 20.72 2.51
CA GLN A 67 -1.99 20.52 1.13
C GLN A 67 -1.48 19.10 0.91
N LEU A 68 -0.54 18.62 1.75
CA LEU A 68 -0.03 17.25 1.68
C LEU A 68 -1.16 16.21 1.76
N LEU A 69 -2.04 16.34 2.75
CA LEU A 69 -3.16 15.40 2.92
C LEU A 69 -4.09 15.38 1.71
N THR A 70 -4.40 16.56 1.15
CA THR A 70 -5.23 16.67 -0.05
C THR A 70 -4.57 16.00 -1.24
N GLU A 71 -3.27 16.23 -1.45
CA GLU A 71 -2.52 15.61 -2.54
C GLU A 71 -2.38 14.08 -2.38
N LEU A 72 -2.35 13.57 -1.15
CA LEU A 72 -2.27 12.13 -0.86
C LEU A 72 -3.62 11.41 -1.03
N LEU A 73 -4.73 12.09 -0.80
CA LEU A 73 -6.05 11.44 -0.73
C LEU A 73 -6.95 11.73 -1.93
N ARG A 74 -6.73 12.85 -2.61
CA ARG A 74 -7.48 13.19 -3.80
C ARG A 74 -7.02 12.32 -4.96
N HIS A 75 -7.92 11.48 -5.45
CA HIS A 75 -7.68 10.68 -6.63
C HIS A 75 -7.54 11.61 -7.85
N ASP A 76 -6.38 11.57 -8.49
CA ASP A 76 -6.12 12.20 -9.78
C ASP A 76 -5.75 11.11 -10.79
N PRO A 77 -6.63 10.80 -11.76
CA PRO A 77 -6.36 9.83 -12.81
C PRO A 77 -5.14 10.18 -13.67
N ALA A 78 -4.76 11.46 -13.74
CA ALA A 78 -3.59 11.92 -14.48
C ALA A 78 -2.29 11.79 -13.65
N THR A 79 -2.39 11.72 -12.32
CA THR A 79 -1.23 11.58 -11.42
C THR A 79 -1.47 10.53 -10.31
N PRO A 80 -1.72 9.25 -10.67
CA PRO A 80 -2.05 8.20 -9.71
C PRO A 80 -0.95 7.94 -8.67
N GLU A 81 0.28 8.38 -8.96
CA GLU A 81 1.47 8.27 -8.12
C GLU A 81 1.47 9.19 -6.90
N ARG A 82 0.58 10.19 -6.84
CA ARG A 82 0.52 11.16 -5.73
C ARG A 82 -0.11 10.64 -4.46
N GLY A 83 -0.76 9.48 -4.50
CA GLY A 83 -1.47 8.92 -3.35
C GLY A 83 -0.59 8.18 -2.33
N ALA A 84 0.73 8.22 -2.48
CA ALA A 84 1.64 7.35 -1.74
C ALA A 84 2.62 8.10 -0.82
N VAL A 85 3.12 7.38 0.18
CA VAL A 85 4.16 7.84 1.12
C VAL A 85 5.24 6.79 1.31
N LEU A 86 6.46 7.22 1.63
CA LEU A 86 7.56 6.37 2.04
C LEU A 86 7.40 5.99 3.52
N ALA A 87 7.33 4.70 3.81
CA ALA A 87 7.25 4.15 5.15
C ALA A 87 8.65 3.85 5.73
N PRO A 88 8.82 3.81 7.06
CA PRO A 88 10.12 3.56 7.71
C PRO A 88 10.75 2.19 7.43
N ASP A 89 9.98 1.23 6.93
CA ASP A 89 10.46 -0.07 6.46
C ASP A 89 11.00 -0.04 5.01
N GLY A 90 10.98 1.13 4.35
CA GLY A 90 11.45 1.32 2.98
C GLY A 90 10.42 1.02 1.90
N SER A 91 9.19 0.68 2.29
CA SER A 91 8.11 0.48 1.33
C SER A 91 7.38 1.78 0.99
N THR A 92 6.79 1.81 -0.20
CA THR A 92 5.90 2.89 -0.61
C THR A 92 4.46 2.44 -0.41
N VAL A 93 3.67 3.22 0.31
CA VAL A 93 2.33 2.85 0.77
C VAL A 93 1.30 3.86 0.26
N ALA A 94 0.26 3.41 -0.43
CA ALA A 94 -0.87 4.27 -0.80
C ALA A 94 -1.80 4.48 0.41
N LEU A 95 -2.11 5.75 0.71
CA LEU A 95 -2.87 6.09 1.91
C LEU A 95 -4.39 5.79 1.77
N GLY A 96 -4.93 5.85 0.55
CA GLY A 96 -6.36 5.63 0.30
C GLY A 96 -6.88 4.25 0.78
N PRO A 97 -6.37 3.13 0.24
CA PRO A 97 -6.80 1.80 0.68
C PRO A 97 -6.51 1.51 2.16
N LEU A 98 -5.42 2.09 2.70
CA LEU A 98 -5.07 2.01 4.12
C LEU A 98 -6.17 2.65 4.99
N LEU A 99 -6.56 3.88 4.70
CA LEU A 99 -7.61 4.59 5.44
C LEU A 99 -8.99 3.95 5.27
N ALA A 100 -9.29 3.40 4.08
CA ALA A 100 -10.54 2.66 3.85
C ALA A 100 -10.64 1.42 4.76
N GLY A 101 -9.55 0.66 4.90
CA GLY A 101 -9.49 -0.48 5.82
C GLY A 101 -9.62 -0.09 7.29
N ILE A 102 -8.98 1.03 7.68
CA ILE A 102 -9.12 1.60 9.02
C ILE A 102 -10.56 1.98 9.33
N GLU A 103 -11.26 2.65 8.40
CA GLU A 103 -12.66 3.03 8.59
C GLU A 103 -13.57 1.81 8.75
N ALA A 104 -13.43 0.81 7.87
CA ALA A 104 -14.18 -0.44 7.97
C ALA A 104 -13.89 -1.16 9.30
N GLY A 105 -12.64 -1.16 9.74
CA GLY A 105 -12.23 -1.70 11.04
C GLY A 105 -12.88 -0.99 12.23
N LEU A 106 -12.85 0.35 12.24
CA LEU A 106 -13.48 1.17 13.29
C LEU A 106 -14.99 0.90 13.36
N ARG A 107 -15.69 0.91 12.22
CA ARG A 107 -17.13 0.66 12.17
C ARG A 107 -17.48 -0.76 12.60
N SER A 108 -16.67 -1.75 12.22
CA SER A 108 -16.81 -3.13 12.70
C SER A 108 -16.62 -3.24 14.22
N GLY A 109 -15.71 -2.45 14.80
CA GLY A 109 -15.47 -2.36 16.24
C GLY A 109 -16.47 -1.51 17.01
N GLY A 110 -17.54 -1.01 16.36
CA GLY A 110 -18.59 -0.20 16.99
C GLY A 110 -18.36 1.30 16.99
N PHE A 111 -17.35 1.81 16.27
CA PHE A 111 -17.02 3.23 16.18
C PHE A 111 -17.54 3.80 14.86
N GLY A 112 -18.78 4.28 14.90
CA GLY A 112 -19.50 4.85 13.76
C GLY A 112 -20.74 4.03 13.38
N PRO A 113 -21.40 4.37 12.26
CA PRO A 113 -22.56 3.63 11.78
C PRO A 113 -22.22 2.17 11.50
N PRO A 114 -23.13 1.21 11.76
CA PRO A 114 -22.88 -0.20 11.45
C PRO A 114 -22.61 -0.38 9.97
N LEU A 115 -21.74 -1.34 9.62
CA LEU A 115 -21.53 -1.72 8.23
C LEU A 115 -22.76 -2.43 7.68
N PRO A 116 -23.10 -2.24 6.39
CA PRO A 116 -24.25 -2.89 5.78
C PRO A 116 -23.99 -4.38 5.61
N THR A 117 -25.08 -5.16 5.58
CA THR A 117 -25.02 -6.53 5.05
C THR A 117 -25.15 -6.45 3.55
N LEU A 118 -24.14 -6.93 2.83
CA LEU A 118 -24.13 -6.95 1.37
C LEU A 118 -24.92 -8.15 0.84
N ASP A 119 -25.58 -7.97 -0.31
CA ASP A 119 -26.24 -9.02 -1.06
C ASP A 119 -25.79 -8.97 -2.53
N PRO A 120 -25.05 -9.99 -3.04
CA PRO A 120 -24.59 -11.19 -2.33
C PRO A 120 -23.60 -10.91 -1.17
N PRO A 121 -23.47 -11.81 -0.19
CA PRO A 121 -22.59 -11.60 0.96
C PRO A 121 -21.11 -11.48 0.57
N ALA A 122 -20.47 -10.37 0.95
CA ALA A 122 -19.04 -10.14 0.88
C ALA A 122 -18.55 -9.50 2.19
N ASP A 123 -17.29 -9.74 2.57
CA ASP A 123 -16.69 -9.13 3.76
C ASP A 123 -16.40 -7.63 3.50
N PRO A 124 -17.05 -6.70 4.26
CA PRO A 124 -16.87 -5.26 4.07
C PRO A 124 -15.42 -4.79 4.11
N LEU A 125 -14.58 -5.38 4.98
CA LEU A 125 -13.18 -4.99 5.12
C LEU A 125 -12.39 -5.32 3.85
N TRP A 126 -12.62 -6.50 3.28
CA TRP A 126 -11.93 -6.92 2.05
C TRP A 126 -12.46 -6.20 0.83
N ALA A 127 -13.78 -5.96 0.78
CA ALA A 127 -14.44 -5.25 -0.31
C ALA A 127 -13.83 -3.85 -0.52
N VAL A 128 -13.64 -3.07 0.55
CA VAL A 128 -13.17 -1.67 0.47
C VAL A 128 -11.66 -1.51 0.35
N THR A 129 -10.90 -2.57 0.64
CA THR A 129 -9.42 -2.51 0.64
C THR A 129 -8.83 -3.07 -0.64
N ILE A 130 -9.09 -4.35 -0.94
CA ILE A 130 -8.35 -5.07 -1.99
C ILE A 130 -9.24 -5.86 -2.94
N ALA A 131 -10.37 -6.40 -2.49
CA ALA A 131 -11.15 -7.33 -3.30
C ALA A 131 -11.77 -6.64 -4.52
N GLU A 132 -12.36 -5.44 -4.36
CA GLU A 132 -12.94 -4.69 -5.50
C GLU A 132 -11.85 -4.29 -6.50
N ALA A 133 -10.71 -3.79 -6.01
CA ALA A 133 -9.58 -3.39 -6.84
C ALA A 133 -9.03 -4.58 -7.65
N LEU A 134 -8.85 -5.75 -7.03
CA LEU A 134 -8.44 -6.96 -7.72
C LEU A 134 -9.46 -7.46 -8.73
N GLY A 135 -10.73 -7.56 -8.33
CA GLY A 135 -11.78 -8.06 -9.21
C GLY A 135 -11.93 -7.22 -10.47
N THR A 136 -12.04 -5.91 -10.30
CA THR A 136 -12.18 -4.97 -11.42
C THR A 136 -10.92 -4.90 -12.28
N SER A 137 -9.72 -4.89 -11.66
CA SER A 137 -8.46 -4.88 -12.40
C SER A 137 -8.28 -6.10 -13.29
N PHE A 138 -8.58 -7.30 -12.77
CA PHE A 138 -8.39 -8.54 -13.53
C PHE A 138 -9.52 -8.77 -14.55
N LEU A 139 -10.70 -8.16 -14.38
CA LEU A 139 -11.72 -8.11 -15.43
C LEU A 139 -11.27 -7.24 -16.61
N LEU A 140 -10.66 -6.09 -16.33
CA LEU A 140 -10.22 -5.14 -17.36
C LEU A 140 -8.90 -5.53 -18.03
N ALA A 141 -8.11 -6.40 -17.40
CA ALA A 141 -6.90 -7.00 -17.95
C ALA A 141 -7.09 -8.52 -18.17
N PRO A 142 -7.91 -8.93 -19.16
CA PRO A 142 -8.04 -10.34 -19.53
C PRO A 142 -6.65 -10.81 -20.00
N GLY A 143 -6.10 -11.84 -19.36
CA GLY A 143 -4.71 -12.26 -19.50
C GLY A 143 -4.34 -12.80 -20.89
N GLY A 144 -4.28 -11.91 -21.90
CA GLY A 144 -3.71 -12.12 -23.22
C GLY A 144 -2.65 -11.04 -23.52
N ASP A 145 -1.92 -11.23 -24.63
CA ASP A 145 -0.70 -10.53 -25.10
C ASP A 145 -0.74 -8.97 -25.17
N ASP A 146 -1.77 -8.32 -24.64
CA ASP A 146 -1.82 -6.89 -24.47
C ASP A 146 -0.97 -6.49 -23.25
N ASN A 147 -0.12 -5.46 -23.40
CA ASN A 147 0.78 -4.89 -22.38
C ASN A 147 0.11 -4.44 -21.04
N ALA A 148 -1.17 -4.75 -20.80
CA ALA A 148 -1.94 -4.38 -19.62
C ALA A 148 -1.69 -5.35 -18.45
N THR A 149 -0.73 -5.00 -17.59
CA THR A 149 -0.52 -5.69 -16.30
C THR A 149 -1.57 -5.25 -15.29
N ALA A 150 -2.22 -6.20 -14.59
CA ALA A 150 -3.18 -5.89 -13.52
C ALA A 150 -2.50 -5.43 -12.22
N LEU A 151 -1.28 -5.92 -11.95
CA LEU A 151 -0.54 -5.69 -10.71
C LEU A 151 0.80 -5.00 -10.97
N GLY A 152 1.22 -4.14 -10.06
CA GLY A 152 2.48 -3.41 -10.15
C GLY A 152 2.43 -2.34 -11.25
N PRO A 153 3.54 -1.75 -11.66
CA PRO A 153 4.85 -1.87 -11.06
C PRO A 153 4.94 -1.11 -9.73
N GLY A 154 6.11 -1.21 -9.11
CA GLY A 154 6.59 -0.25 -8.14
C GLY A 154 7.24 0.94 -8.83
N GLY A 155 8.10 1.64 -8.10
CA GLY A 155 8.63 2.92 -8.53
C GLY A 155 9.69 3.46 -7.57
N CYS A 156 10.06 4.70 -7.79
CA CYS A 156 11.18 5.36 -7.15
C CYS A 156 10.77 6.72 -6.61
N TRP A 157 11.29 7.06 -5.44
CA TRP A 157 11.25 8.42 -4.92
C TRP A 157 12.37 9.25 -5.53
N ASP A 158 12.12 10.54 -5.72
CA ASP A 158 13.13 11.53 -6.11
C ASP A 158 14.23 11.68 -5.05
N ASP A 159 13.83 11.68 -3.78
CA ASP A 159 14.73 11.69 -2.64
C ASP A 159 14.15 10.83 -1.50
N VAL A 160 14.98 10.03 -0.83
CA VAL A 160 14.53 9.10 0.22
C VAL A 160 14.55 9.73 1.62
N GLU A 161 15.29 10.82 1.81
CA GLU A 161 15.32 11.59 3.06
C GLU A 161 14.20 12.65 3.04
N ASN A 162 13.89 13.22 1.88
CA ASN A 162 12.85 14.22 1.67
C ASN A 162 11.99 13.91 0.42
N PRO A 163 11.20 12.82 0.42
CA PRO A 163 10.40 12.40 -0.73
C PRO A 163 9.32 13.41 -1.09
N GLN A 164 9.31 13.84 -2.36
CA GLN A 164 8.30 14.76 -2.89
C GLN A 164 7.58 14.16 -4.09
N ASN A 165 8.30 13.42 -4.94
CA ASN A 165 7.77 12.85 -6.17
C ASN A 165 8.08 11.35 -6.23
N TYR A 166 7.02 10.55 -6.38
CA TYR A 166 7.13 9.13 -6.68
C TYR A 166 6.91 8.92 -8.17
N THR A 167 7.79 8.17 -8.83
CA THR A 167 7.73 7.89 -10.27
C THR A 167 7.64 6.38 -10.49
N SER A 168 6.65 5.91 -11.24
CA SER A 168 6.48 4.51 -11.62
C SER A 168 7.67 4.02 -12.46
N ALA A 169 8.13 2.80 -12.18
CA ALA A 169 9.21 2.14 -12.92
C ALA A 169 8.75 1.48 -14.23
N GLY A 170 7.44 1.48 -14.52
CA GLY A 170 6.87 0.82 -15.68
C GLY A 170 5.49 1.36 -16.07
N PRO A 171 4.79 0.68 -16.99
CA PRO A 171 3.47 1.12 -17.44
C PRO A 171 2.48 1.16 -16.28
N PRO A 172 1.51 2.09 -16.30
CA PRO A 172 0.49 2.16 -15.25
C PRO A 172 -0.36 0.90 -15.22
N SER A 173 -0.74 0.46 -14.02
CA SER A 173 -1.79 -0.55 -13.82
C SER A 173 -2.90 -0.03 -12.92
N PRO A 174 -4.04 -0.72 -12.85
CA PRO A 174 -5.08 -0.41 -11.89
C PRO A 174 -4.65 -0.66 -10.43
N VAL A 175 -3.73 -1.60 -10.17
CA VAL A 175 -3.24 -1.94 -8.82
C VAL A 175 -1.70 -1.90 -8.77
N PRO A 176 -1.11 -0.69 -8.76
CA PRO A 176 0.34 -0.54 -8.62
C PRO A 176 0.82 -0.98 -7.22
N ASP A 177 2.11 -1.26 -7.07
CA ASP A 177 2.65 -1.81 -5.81
C ASP A 177 2.26 -0.98 -4.57
N PRO A 178 2.26 0.38 -4.58
CA PRO A 178 1.81 1.17 -3.43
C PRO A 178 0.36 0.93 -3.03
N VAL A 179 -0.54 0.74 -4.01
CA VAL A 179 -1.96 0.46 -3.77
C VAL A 179 -2.11 -0.92 -3.14
N ALA A 180 -1.42 -1.93 -3.67
CA ALA A 180 -1.40 -3.27 -3.09
C ALA A 180 -0.89 -3.25 -1.63
N ILE A 181 0.22 -2.55 -1.37
CA ILE A 181 0.81 -2.44 -0.04
C ILE A 181 -0.12 -1.71 0.93
N GLY A 182 -0.70 -0.58 0.52
CA GLY A 182 -1.67 0.17 1.31
C GLY A 182 -2.92 -0.64 1.63
N ALA A 183 -3.39 -1.46 0.69
CA ALA A 183 -4.54 -2.32 0.88
C ALA A 183 -4.25 -3.48 1.84
N MET A 184 -3.06 -4.10 1.76
CA MET A 184 -2.62 -5.11 2.72
C MET A 184 -2.57 -4.54 4.14
N ASP A 185 -1.93 -3.38 4.30
CA ASP A 185 -1.83 -2.69 5.58
C ASP A 185 -3.24 -2.29 6.10
N GLY A 186 -4.13 -1.84 5.21
CA GLY A 186 -5.54 -1.57 5.50
C GLY A 186 -6.31 -2.79 6.03
N VAL A 187 -6.12 -3.97 5.43
CA VAL A 187 -6.72 -5.23 5.92
C VAL A 187 -6.16 -5.60 7.30
N ILE A 188 -4.83 -5.56 7.47
CA ILE A 188 -4.17 -5.91 8.74
C ILE A 188 -4.67 -5.02 9.87
N LEU A 189 -4.67 -3.71 9.64
CA LEU A 189 -5.00 -2.71 10.66
C LEU A 189 -6.51 -2.61 10.89
N GLY A 190 -7.32 -2.75 9.85
CA GLY A 190 -8.78 -2.84 9.97
C GLY A 190 -9.22 -4.05 10.77
N ALA A 191 -8.62 -5.23 10.52
CA ALA A 191 -8.90 -6.44 11.29
C ALA A 191 -8.51 -6.31 12.77
N ARG A 192 -7.46 -5.52 13.07
CA ARG A 192 -7.07 -5.22 14.46
C ARG A 192 -8.08 -4.29 15.13
N LEU A 193 -8.51 -3.22 14.47
CA LEU A 193 -9.49 -2.26 14.99
C LEU A 193 -10.87 -2.89 15.22
N ALA A 194 -11.26 -3.86 14.40
CA ALA A 194 -12.51 -4.61 14.59
C ALA A 194 -12.57 -5.38 15.93
N ARG A 195 -11.43 -5.68 16.57
CA ARG A 195 -11.36 -6.38 17.86
C ARG A 195 -11.30 -5.42 19.06
N GLY A 196 -10.92 -4.17 18.82
CA GLY A 196 -10.71 -3.19 19.88
C GLY A 196 -10.32 -1.84 19.26
N PRO A 197 -11.12 -0.78 19.48
CA PRO A 197 -10.81 0.55 18.98
C PRO A 197 -9.51 1.08 19.57
N LEU A 198 -8.68 1.66 18.72
CA LEU A 198 -7.52 2.46 19.12
C LEU A 198 -7.56 3.78 18.35
N PRO A 199 -7.03 4.88 18.90
CA PRO A 199 -6.73 6.06 18.10
C PRO A 199 -5.91 5.66 16.86
N VAL A 200 -6.28 6.16 15.69
CA VAL A 200 -5.64 5.77 14.42
C VAL A 200 -4.15 6.14 14.44
N ALA A 201 -3.80 7.30 15.00
CA ALA A 201 -2.42 7.74 15.11
C ALA A 201 -1.59 6.82 16.03
N GLU A 202 -2.18 6.34 17.13
CA GLU A 202 -1.53 5.35 18.02
C GLU A 202 -1.33 4.01 17.30
N LEU A 203 -2.35 3.54 16.58
CA LEU A 203 -2.29 2.32 15.81
C LEU A 203 -1.19 2.38 14.74
N LEU A 204 -1.15 3.45 13.95
CA LEU A 204 -0.16 3.61 12.88
C LEU A 204 1.24 3.83 13.43
N ARG A 205 1.40 4.59 14.54
CA ARG A 205 2.69 4.72 15.21
C ARG A 205 3.20 3.38 15.73
N GLY A 206 2.30 2.53 16.25
CA GLY A 206 2.66 1.18 16.67
C GLY A 206 3.02 0.25 15.50
N TYR A 207 2.47 0.48 14.31
CA TYR A 207 2.67 -0.39 13.14
C TYR A 207 3.87 0.01 12.27
N TYR A 208 4.02 1.30 11.97
CA TYR A 208 5.12 1.84 11.17
C TYR A 208 6.30 2.34 11.99
N GLY A 209 6.09 2.60 13.29
CA GLY A 209 7.15 3.08 14.18
C GLY A 209 8.11 1.98 14.61
N THR A 210 9.33 2.39 14.95
CA THR A 210 10.43 1.50 15.37
C THR A 210 10.57 1.36 16.88
N GLY A 211 9.72 2.05 17.66
CA GLY A 211 9.85 2.18 19.12
C GLY A 211 9.18 1.10 19.97
N ASN A 212 8.33 0.22 19.41
CA ASN A 212 7.38 -0.59 20.19
C ASN A 212 7.46 -2.13 20.04
N GLY A 213 8.52 -2.75 19.48
CA GLY A 213 8.50 -4.22 19.34
C GLY A 213 9.80 -4.96 19.04
N SER A 214 10.16 -5.85 19.98
CA SER A 214 10.96 -7.10 20.00
C SER A 214 12.27 -7.27 19.20
N GLU A 215 12.52 -6.56 18.12
CA GLU A 215 13.82 -6.52 17.43
C GLU A 215 14.19 -5.05 17.24
N GLU A 216 15.07 -4.51 18.10
CA GLU A 216 15.49 -3.09 18.06
C GLU A 216 15.69 -2.61 16.61
N GLY A 217 14.80 -1.72 16.13
CA GLY A 217 14.94 -1.03 14.86
C GLY A 217 14.05 -1.50 13.69
N ARG A 218 13.30 -2.61 13.78
CA ARG A 218 12.35 -3.02 12.72
C ARG A 218 10.90 -2.72 13.08
N PRO A 219 10.15 -1.95 12.26
CA PRO A 219 8.74 -1.72 12.51
C PRO A 219 7.91 -2.97 12.18
N PRO A 220 6.77 -3.22 12.87
CA PRO A 220 5.86 -4.32 12.55
C PRO A 220 5.42 -4.39 11.09
N SER A 221 5.33 -3.25 10.40
CA SER A 221 5.02 -3.18 8.96
C SER A 221 6.00 -3.98 8.07
N SER A 222 7.22 -4.23 8.54
CA SER A 222 8.20 -5.10 7.86
C SER A 222 7.71 -6.55 7.72
N TYR A 223 6.74 -6.97 8.55
CA TYR A 223 6.15 -8.31 8.54
C TYR A 223 4.81 -8.37 7.80
N ARG A 224 4.40 -7.31 7.09
CA ARG A 224 3.08 -7.22 6.44
C ARG A 224 2.71 -8.41 5.56
N ARG A 225 3.68 -8.99 4.86
CA ARG A 225 3.45 -10.11 3.93
C ARG A 225 2.99 -11.36 4.68
N ARG A 226 3.70 -11.67 5.77
CA ARG A 226 3.35 -12.75 6.70
C ARG A 226 1.98 -12.48 7.33
N ASP A 227 1.77 -11.27 7.84
CA ASP A 227 0.58 -10.94 8.64
C ASP A 227 -0.68 -10.87 7.77
N PHE A 228 -0.59 -10.31 6.56
CA PHE A 228 -1.64 -10.37 5.56
C PHE A 228 -1.90 -11.81 5.12
N GLY A 229 -0.84 -12.59 4.83
CA GLY A 229 -0.97 -14.00 4.46
C GLY A 229 -1.71 -14.83 5.51
N ALA A 230 -1.48 -14.56 6.80
CA ALA A 230 -2.21 -15.20 7.90
C ALA A 230 -3.70 -14.83 7.93
N LEU A 231 -4.08 -13.61 7.54
CA LEU A 231 -5.48 -13.15 7.47
C LEU A 231 -6.20 -13.65 6.21
N ALA A 232 -5.47 -13.72 5.09
CA ALA A 232 -5.96 -14.25 3.82
C ALA A 232 -6.13 -15.77 3.87
N GLY A 233 -5.25 -16.49 4.57
CA GLY A 233 -5.32 -17.96 4.66
C GLY A 233 -5.42 -18.63 3.29
N GLN A 234 -5.99 -19.84 3.26
CA GLN A 234 -6.23 -20.56 2.01
C GLN A 234 -7.56 -20.13 1.39
N GLY A 235 -7.50 -19.48 0.22
CA GLY A 235 -8.66 -19.21 -0.63
C GLY A 235 -9.60 -18.07 -0.19
N ARG A 236 -9.35 -17.37 0.93
CA ARG A 236 -10.21 -16.23 1.31
C ARG A 236 -10.14 -15.12 0.28
N LEU A 237 -8.96 -14.78 -0.22
CA LEU A 237 -8.83 -13.71 -1.22
C LEU A 237 -9.60 -14.03 -2.49
N GLU A 238 -9.52 -15.28 -2.98
CA GLU A 238 -10.32 -15.76 -4.13
C GLU A 238 -11.82 -15.61 -3.84
N LYS A 239 -12.26 -16.07 -2.66
CA LYS A 239 -13.66 -15.97 -2.25
C LYS A 239 -14.16 -14.52 -2.21
N GLU A 240 -13.42 -13.61 -1.57
CA GLU A 240 -13.86 -12.22 -1.41
C GLU A 240 -13.81 -11.45 -2.73
N VAL A 241 -12.87 -11.77 -3.63
CA VAL A 241 -12.86 -11.22 -5.00
C VAL A 241 -14.09 -11.68 -5.78
N ALA A 242 -14.44 -12.96 -5.72
CA ALA A 242 -15.66 -13.46 -6.38
C ALA A 242 -16.93 -12.83 -5.78
N ALA A 243 -16.99 -12.70 -4.45
CA ALA A 243 -18.13 -12.15 -3.74
C ALA A 243 -18.37 -10.68 -4.08
N VAL A 244 -17.33 -9.85 -4.07
CA VAL A 244 -17.46 -8.42 -4.40
C VAL A 244 -17.82 -8.20 -5.87
N LEU A 245 -17.32 -9.04 -6.80
CA LEU A 245 -17.78 -9.01 -8.18
C LEU A 245 -19.27 -9.34 -8.30
N GLY A 246 -19.78 -10.24 -7.47
CA GLY A 246 -21.21 -10.48 -7.32
C GLY A 246 -21.98 -9.24 -6.86
N VAL A 247 -21.45 -8.51 -5.87
CA VAL A 247 -22.03 -7.23 -5.39
C VAL A 247 -22.02 -6.18 -6.49
N LEU A 248 -20.92 -5.99 -7.22
CA LEU A 248 -20.84 -4.99 -8.28
C LEU A 248 -21.86 -5.22 -9.41
N ARG A 249 -22.29 -6.46 -9.64
CA ARG A 249 -23.33 -6.79 -10.62
C ARG A 249 -24.73 -6.32 -10.21
N THR A 250 -24.94 -5.98 -8.95
CA THR A 250 -26.23 -5.47 -8.45
C THR A 250 -26.26 -3.94 -8.33
N LEU A 251 -25.10 -3.28 -8.42
CA LEU A 251 -24.94 -1.84 -8.23
C LEU A 251 -24.91 -1.08 -9.56
N SER A 252 -25.59 0.05 -9.66
CA SER A 252 -25.42 0.96 -10.81
C SER A 252 -24.17 1.83 -10.64
N PRO A 253 -23.39 2.11 -11.71
CA PRO A 253 -23.58 1.67 -13.10
C PRO A 253 -22.90 0.32 -13.43
N THR A 254 -22.21 -0.31 -12.48
CA THR A 254 -21.43 -1.53 -12.72
C THR A 254 -22.27 -2.73 -13.14
N ALA A 255 -23.55 -2.79 -12.77
CA ALA A 255 -24.50 -3.80 -13.16
C ALA A 255 -24.66 -3.89 -14.69
N GLU A 256 -24.59 -2.75 -15.39
CA GLU A 256 -24.68 -2.73 -16.85
C GLU A 256 -23.38 -3.22 -17.49
N LEU A 257 -22.24 -2.81 -16.95
CA LEU A 257 -20.91 -3.19 -17.43
C LEU A 257 -20.62 -4.69 -17.22
N LEU A 258 -21.15 -5.27 -16.14
CA LEU A 258 -20.91 -6.66 -15.75
C LEU A 258 -22.07 -7.61 -16.11
N ARG A 259 -23.03 -7.14 -16.92
CA ARG A 259 -24.23 -7.90 -17.29
C ARG A 259 -23.88 -9.22 -17.96
N ASP A 260 -22.93 -9.18 -18.90
CA ASP A 260 -22.55 -10.31 -19.74
C ASP A 260 -21.44 -11.19 -19.12
N VAL A 261 -20.86 -10.77 -17.99
CA VAL A 261 -19.80 -11.52 -17.31
C VAL A 261 -20.39 -12.76 -16.66
N GLY A 262 -20.00 -13.96 -17.11
CA GLY A 262 -20.56 -15.22 -16.61
C GLY A 262 -20.13 -15.54 -15.17
N THR A 263 -20.86 -16.41 -14.46
CA THR A 263 -20.42 -16.90 -13.12
C THR A 263 -19.09 -17.65 -13.18
N ARG A 264 -18.87 -18.40 -14.26
CA ARG A 264 -17.59 -19.09 -14.54
C ARG A 264 -16.45 -18.08 -14.74
N GLU A 265 -16.69 -17.01 -15.48
CA GLU A 265 -15.70 -15.96 -15.72
C GLU A 265 -15.33 -15.24 -14.43
N VAL A 266 -16.32 -14.92 -13.58
CA VAL A 266 -16.07 -14.39 -12.22
C VAL A 266 -15.16 -15.32 -11.42
N ALA A 267 -15.42 -16.63 -11.43
CA ALA A 267 -14.60 -17.60 -10.71
C ALA A 267 -13.16 -17.67 -11.27
N ASP A 268 -13.01 -17.65 -12.60
CA ASP A 268 -11.70 -17.70 -13.26
C ASP A 268 -10.88 -16.43 -12.99
N VAL A 269 -11.52 -15.25 -13.02
CA VAL A 269 -10.94 -13.96 -12.65
C VAL A 269 -10.51 -13.96 -11.19
N ALA A 270 -11.38 -14.39 -10.28
CA ALA A 270 -11.09 -14.39 -8.85
C ALA A 270 -9.92 -15.32 -8.50
N ARG A 271 -9.89 -16.52 -9.10
CA ARG A 271 -8.79 -17.47 -8.95
C ARG A 271 -7.46 -16.89 -9.46
N ARG A 272 -7.48 -16.26 -10.64
CA ARG A 272 -6.28 -15.65 -11.24
C ARG A 272 -5.78 -14.48 -10.39
N ALA A 273 -6.67 -13.57 -10.01
CA ALA A 273 -6.35 -12.40 -9.19
C ALA A 273 -5.74 -12.81 -7.83
N ALA A 274 -6.36 -13.77 -7.15
CA ALA A 274 -5.88 -14.25 -5.85
C ALA A 274 -4.52 -14.94 -5.96
N ARG A 275 -4.31 -15.77 -6.99
CA ARG A 275 -3.03 -16.45 -7.22
C ARG A 275 -1.91 -15.47 -7.51
N GLU A 276 -2.07 -14.61 -8.52
CA GLU A 276 -1.01 -13.67 -8.92
C GLU A 276 -0.71 -12.64 -7.82
N PHE A 277 -1.73 -12.18 -7.08
CA PHE A 277 -1.52 -11.31 -5.93
C PHE A 277 -0.75 -12.02 -4.81
N SER A 278 -1.11 -13.27 -4.49
CA SER A 278 -0.45 -14.03 -3.43
C SER A 278 1.01 -14.32 -3.78
N GLU A 279 1.27 -14.78 -5.00
CA GLU A 279 2.64 -15.02 -5.50
C GLU A 279 3.50 -13.75 -5.36
N ARG A 280 3.00 -12.60 -5.83
CA ARG A 280 3.76 -11.34 -5.84
C ARG A 280 3.89 -10.66 -4.47
N TYR A 281 2.84 -10.64 -3.66
CA TYR A 281 2.77 -9.80 -2.45
C TYR A 281 2.80 -10.57 -1.13
N VAL A 282 2.59 -11.90 -1.15
CA VAL A 282 2.61 -12.74 0.05
C VAL A 282 3.81 -13.69 0.04
N GLU A 283 4.05 -14.40 -1.07
CA GLU A 283 5.06 -15.45 -1.17
C GLU A 283 6.44 -14.90 -1.50
N CYS A 284 6.54 -14.04 -2.52
CA CYS A 284 7.82 -13.46 -2.90
C CYS A 284 8.29 -12.44 -1.86
N PRO A 285 9.60 -12.39 -1.52
CA PRO A 285 10.13 -11.34 -0.66
C PRO A 285 10.09 -9.99 -1.38
N HIS A 286 9.94 -8.91 -0.62
CA HIS A 286 10.04 -7.56 -1.17
C HIS A 286 11.51 -7.24 -1.50
N ILE A 287 11.80 -7.01 -2.78
CA ILE A 287 13.12 -6.57 -3.24
C ILE A 287 13.12 -5.05 -3.31
N VAL A 288 14.03 -4.41 -2.56
CA VAL A 288 14.22 -2.96 -2.59
C VAL A 288 15.05 -2.59 -3.82
N PRO A 289 14.49 -1.90 -4.83
CA PRO A 289 15.22 -1.54 -6.04
C PRO A 289 16.29 -0.50 -5.76
N ARG A 290 17.27 -0.43 -6.68
CA ARG A 290 18.43 0.48 -6.66
C ARG A 290 18.10 1.92 -6.27
N CYS A 291 17.06 2.48 -6.87
CA CYS A 291 16.65 3.85 -6.63
C CYS A 291 16.22 4.10 -5.17
N LEU A 292 15.55 3.15 -4.53
CA LEU A 292 15.04 3.32 -3.17
C LEU A 292 16.14 3.29 -2.10
N TRP A 293 17.31 2.73 -2.39
CA TRP A 293 18.47 2.86 -1.49
C TRP A 293 19.48 3.90 -1.97
N GLY A 294 19.17 4.69 -3.00
CA GLY A 294 20.03 5.76 -3.50
C GLY A 294 21.30 5.25 -4.18
N ALA A 295 21.18 4.16 -4.93
CA ALA A 295 22.29 3.61 -5.70
C ALA A 295 22.80 4.62 -6.73
N ARG A 296 24.12 4.70 -6.86
CA ARG A 296 24.74 5.33 -8.05
C ARG A 296 24.51 4.45 -9.28
N PRO A 297 24.53 5.02 -10.50
CA PRO A 297 24.62 4.23 -11.71
C PRO A 297 25.85 3.30 -11.71
N TYR A 298 25.75 2.16 -12.39
CA TYR A 298 26.93 1.36 -12.72
C TYR A 298 27.84 2.14 -13.68
N ARG A 299 29.12 1.79 -13.73
CA ARG A 299 30.08 2.26 -14.74
C ARG A 299 30.13 1.27 -15.90
N GLY A 300 30.47 1.76 -17.09
CA GLY A 300 30.60 0.90 -18.27
C GLY A 300 29.27 0.28 -18.73
N THR A 301 29.33 -0.99 -19.15
CA THR A 301 28.16 -1.73 -19.67
C THR A 301 28.06 -3.08 -18.95
N PRO A 302 26.98 -3.35 -18.21
CA PRO A 302 26.84 -4.58 -17.46
C PRO A 302 26.69 -5.76 -18.42
N ALA A 303 27.34 -6.87 -18.09
CA ALA A 303 27.17 -8.12 -18.81
C ALA A 303 25.84 -8.78 -18.39
N PRO A 304 24.89 -9.02 -19.31
CA PRO A 304 23.62 -9.65 -18.97
C PRO A 304 23.82 -11.11 -18.59
N LEU A 305 23.20 -11.52 -17.48
CA LEU A 305 23.12 -12.91 -17.06
C LEU A 305 22.14 -13.68 -17.96
N ARG A 306 22.36 -14.99 -18.11
CA ARG A 306 21.49 -15.90 -18.89
C ARG A 306 20.71 -16.82 -17.94
N PRO A 307 19.49 -16.45 -17.52
CA PRO A 307 18.66 -17.34 -16.70
C PRO A 307 18.18 -18.57 -17.50
N PRO A 308 17.90 -19.71 -16.83
CA PRO A 308 18.06 -19.94 -15.40
C PRO A 308 19.54 -20.11 -15.02
N LEU A 309 19.93 -19.59 -13.85
CA LEU A 309 21.28 -19.73 -13.32
C LEU A 309 21.45 -21.08 -12.62
N GLY A 310 22.58 -21.77 -12.87
CA GLY A 310 22.85 -23.10 -12.32
C GLY A 310 23.49 -23.12 -10.93
N SER A 311 23.79 -21.96 -10.32
CA SER A 311 24.46 -21.87 -9.02
C SER A 311 24.07 -20.59 -8.29
N VAL A 312 24.04 -20.65 -6.95
CA VAL A 312 23.85 -19.50 -6.05
C VAL A 312 25.04 -19.46 -5.08
N PHE A 313 25.70 -18.30 -4.97
CA PHE A 313 26.84 -18.10 -4.08
C PHE A 313 26.41 -17.25 -2.89
N LEU A 314 26.58 -17.79 -1.68
CA LEU A 314 26.20 -17.11 -0.43
C LEU A 314 27.41 -16.38 0.13
N HIS A 315 27.28 -15.07 0.35
CA HIS A 315 28.32 -14.21 0.90
C HIS A 315 27.83 -13.49 2.15
N HIS A 316 28.75 -13.21 3.07
CA HIS A 316 28.58 -12.19 4.08
C HIS A 316 29.27 -10.88 3.65
N THR A 317 28.88 -9.77 4.24
CA THR A 317 29.52 -8.47 4.00
C THR A 317 30.62 -8.25 5.03
N LEU A 318 31.87 -8.04 4.61
CA LEU A 318 32.97 -7.73 5.53
C LEU A 318 32.86 -6.29 6.06
N ARG A 319 32.52 -5.35 5.18
CA ARG A 319 32.25 -3.95 5.50
C ARG A 319 30.95 -3.55 4.78
N PRO A 320 29.91 -3.09 5.49
CA PRO A 320 29.84 -2.86 6.94
C PRO A 320 29.85 -4.14 7.78
N GLU A 321 30.45 -4.07 8.98
CA GLU A 321 30.71 -5.22 9.87
C GLU A 321 29.49 -5.62 10.74
N ARG A 322 28.58 -4.67 11.00
CA ARG A 322 27.40 -4.90 11.85
C ARG A 322 26.15 -5.01 10.98
N PRO A 323 25.19 -5.86 11.36
CA PRO A 323 23.93 -5.94 10.65
C PRO A 323 23.14 -4.64 10.82
N CYS A 324 22.66 -4.09 9.71
CA CYS A 324 21.68 -3.02 9.72
C CYS A 324 20.29 -3.57 10.11
N ARG A 325 19.49 -2.76 10.81
CA ARG A 325 18.15 -3.18 11.28
C ARG A 325 17.02 -2.24 10.87
N SER A 326 17.33 -1.06 10.33
CA SER A 326 16.33 -0.14 9.79
C SER A 326 16.62 0.12 8.31
N PHE A 327 15.58 0.49 7.55
CA PHE A 327 15.73 0.81 6.14
C PHE A 327 16.81 1.89 5.91
N GLY A 328 16.76 2.99 6.67
CA GLY A 328 17.75 4.06 6.55
C GLY A 328 19.18 3.59 6.83
N ALA A 329 19.38 2.72 7.83
CA ALA A 329 20.69 2.13 8.10
C ALA A 329 21.14 1.20 6.97
N CYS A 330 20.27 0.29 6.51
CA CYS A 330 20.60 -0.64 5.44
C CYS A 330 20.87 0.07 4.10
N ALA A 331 20.12 1.12 3.78
CA ALA A 331 20.34 1.91 2.59
C ALA A 331 21.68 2.66 2.64
N ARG A 332 22.06 3.22 3.80
CA ARG A 332 23.40 3.81 4.00
C ARG A 332 24.51 2.76 3.80
N ASP A 333 24.36 1.61 4.44
CA ASP A 333 25.32 0.50 4.36
C ASP A 333 25.52 -0.01 2.92
N MET A 334 24.42 -0.13 2.15
CA MET A 334 24.48 -0.46 0.72
C MET A 334 25.22 0.60 -0.09
N ARG A 335 24.95 1.89 0.15
CA ARG A 335 25.68 2.99 -0.52
C ARG A 335 27.16 3.00 -0.15
N ASP A 336 27.51 2.73 1.11
CA ASP A 336 28.89 2.69 1.58
C ASP A 336 29.69 1.58 0.89
N MET A 337 29.07 0.41 0.76
CA MET A 337 29.63 -0.73 0.04
C MET A 337 29.80 -0.46 -1.45
N GLN A 338 28.78 0.14 -2.09
CA GLN A 338 28.88 0.53 -3.49
C GLN A 338 30.02 1.52 -3.72
N ARG A 339 30.15 2.55 -2.86
CA ARG A 339 31.27 3.50 -2.94
C ARG A 339 32.62 2.82 -2.78
N PHE A 340 32.76 1.88 -1.85
CA PHE A 340 34.00 1.13 -1.72
C PHE A 340 34.33 0.30 -2.97
N HIS A 341 33.35 -0.45 -3.51
CA HIS A 341 33.55 -1.25 -4.72
C HIS A 341 33.90 -0.38 -5.93
N GLN A 342 33.17 0.71 -6.18
CA GLN A 342 33.42 1.58 -7.32
C GLN A 342 34.64 2.47 -7.13
N ASP A 343 34.71 3.24 -6.04
CA ASP A 343 35.70 4.31 -5.87
C ASP A 343 37.06 3.78 -5.38
N THR A 344 37.07 2.68 -4.60
CA THR A 344 38.32 2.10 -4.08
C THR A 344 38.81 0.89 -4.89
N ARG A 345 37.92 -0.04 -5.25
CA ARG A 345 38.32 -1.24 -6.03
C ARG A 345 38.27 -1.05 -7.54
N GLY A 346 37.71 0.07 -8.01
CA GLY A 346 37.57 0.34 -9.45
C GLY A 346 36.57 -0.58 -10.15
N TRP A 347 35.65 -1.20 -9.42
CA TRP A 347 34.60 -2.05 -10.00
C TRP A 347 33.53 -1.20 -10.67
N ASP A 348 32.81 -1.81 -11.61
CA ASP A 348 31.74 -1.13 -12.33
C ASP A 348 30.51 -0.88 -11.45
N ASP A 349 30.27 -1.71 -10.43
CA ASP A 349 29.16 -1.55 -9.49
C ASP A 349 29.43 -2.27 -8.15
N ILE A 350 28.43 -2.29 -7.27
CA ILE A 350 28.42 -3.20 -6.12
C ILE A 350 28.52 -4.66 -6.59
N GLY A 351 29.40 -5.46 -5.96
CA GLY A 351 29.72 -6.80 -6.44
C GLY A 351 28.73 -7.92 -6.10
N TYR A 352 27.57 -7.58 -5.51
CA TYR A 352 26.51 -8.53 -5.14
C TYR A 352 25.16 -8.01 -5.60
#